data_AF-A0A950DP34-F1
#
_entry.id   AF-A0A950DP34-F1
#
_cell.length_a   1.000
_cell.length_b   1.000
_cell.length_c   1.000
_cell.angle_alpha   90.00
_cell.angle_beta   90.00
_cell.angle_gamma   90.00
#
_symmetry.space_group_name_H-M   'P 1'
#
loop_
_entity.id
_entity.type
_entity.pdbx_description
1 polymer ?
#
loop_
_entity_poly.entity_id
_entity_poly.type
_entity_poly.pdbx_seq_one_letter_code
_entity_poly.pdbx_strand_id
1 'polypeptide(L)'
;MVSRFKTDGRVESGFFLLDVFCLGVKDAGFHCFNSIAHHRESLLDRLFPDEDPVRMTPAAARKLTEDAIRYARDLGFSPAVDYKKASRVFGGITTADCDEEFMFGKDGKPLYIQGPSDSPARVERILRTLEA
;
A
#
# COMPACT_ATOMS: atom_id res chain seq x y z
N MET A 1 3.39 -1.48 5.47
CA MET A 1 4.69 -2.07 5.06
C MET A 1 4.66 -3.56 5.31
N VAL A 2 5.33 -4.36 4.48
CA VAL A 2 5.58 -5.79 4.73
C VAL A 2 7.06 -6.09 4.52
N SER A 3 7.68 -6.80 5.47
CA SER A 3 9.11 -7.13 5.42
C SER A 3 9.32 -8.64 5.42
N ARG A 4 10.34 -9.10 4.69
CA ARG A 4 10.81 -10.48 4.65
C ARG A 4 12.22 -10.55 5.21
N PHE A 5 12.42 -11.38 6.22
CA PHE A 5 13.72 -11.64 6.82
C PHE A 5 14.34 -12.88 6.17
N LYS A 6 15.53 -12.72 5.59
CA LYS A 6 16.26 -13.80 4.91
C LYS A 6 17.19 -14.51 5.90
N THR A 7 17.53 -15.76 5.58
CA THR A 7 18.44 -16.58 6.39
C THR A 7 19.86 -16.02 6.44
N ASP A 8 20.27 -15.23 5.44
CA ASP A 8 21.56 -14.55 5.38
C ASP A 8 21.58 -13.18 6.09
N GLY A 9 20.51 -12.84 6.82
CA GLY A 9 20.40 -11.61 7.59
C GLY A 9 19.93 -10.38 6.80
N ARG A 10 19.74 -10.48 5.48
CA ARG A 10 19.15 -9.41 4.67
C ARG A 10 17.65 -9.26 4.95
N VAL A 11 17.12 -8.06 4.72
CA VAL A 11 15.68 -7.78 4.81
C VAL A 11 15.17 -7.15 3.52
N GLU A 12 14.07 -7.66 2.99
CA GLU A 12 13.36 -7.06 1.84
C GLU A 12 12.06 -6.46 2.34
N SER A 13 11.82 -5.18 2.08
CA SER A 13 10.63 -4.47 2.56
C SER A 13 9.87 -3.81 1.41
N GLY A 14 8.55 -4.00 1.42
CA GLY A 14 7.60 -3.39 0.49
C GLY A 14 6.76 -2.34 1.21
N PHE A 15 6.66 -1.19 0.60
CA PHE A 15 5.87 -0.04 1.05
C PHE A 15 4.69 0.12 0.11
N PHE A 16 3.53 0.39 0.69
CA PHE A 16 2.30 0.61 -0.04
C PHE A 16 1.57 1.73 0.68
N LEU A 17 1.39 2.86 0.01
CA LEU A 17 0.49 3.92 0.45
C LEU A 17 -0.87 3.63 -0.17
N LEU A 18 -1.82 3.22 0.66
CA LEU A 18 -3.17 2.88 0.23
C LEU A 18 -4.10 4.07 0.40
N ASP A 19 -4.89 4.32 -0.62
CA ASP A 19 -6.13 5.06 -0.55
C ASP A 19 -7.27 4.06 -0.73
N VAL A 20 -7.94 3.78 0.39
CA VAL A 20 -9.07 2.86 0.42
C VAL A 20 -10.38 3.51 -0.04
N PHE A 21 -10.36 4.80 -0.42
CA PHE A 21 -11.55 5.55 -0.77
C PHE A 21 -11.81 5.65 -2.28
N CYS A 22 -10.79 5.57 -3.12
CA CYS A 22 -10.96 5.45 -4.57
C CYS A 22 -9.69 5.04 -5.34
N LEU A 23 -8.49 5.41 -4.87
CA LEU A 23 -7.29 5.33 -5.73
C LEU A 23 -6.50 4.02 -5.58
N GLY A 24 -6.78 3.20 -4.57
CA GLY A 24 -6.06 1.95 -4.34
C GLY A 24 -4.61 2.22 -3.92
N VAL A 25 -3.62 1.60 -4.57
CA VAL A 25 -2.21 1.88 -4.28
C VAL A 25 -1.79 3.21 -4.93
N LYS A 26 -1.74 4.28 -4.12
CA LYS A 26 -1.30 5.62 -4.54
C LYS A 26 0.20 5.71 -4.77
N ASP A 27 0.97 5.04 -3.94
CA ASP A 27 2.42 5.01 -4.02
C ASP A 27 2.94 3.66 -3.49
N ALA A 28 4.11 3.24 -3.97
CA ALA A 28 4.71 1.99 -3.55
C ALA A 28 6.24 2.03 -3.68
N GLY A 29 6.91 1.29 -2.80
CA GLY A 29 8.36 1.22 -2.76
C GLY A 29 8.87 -0.17 -2.43
N PHE A 30 10.10 -0.47 -2.84
CA PHE A 30 10.79 -1.71 -2.50
C PHE A 30 12.22 -1.42 -2.10
N HIS A 31 12.61 -1.87 -0.91
CA HIS A 31 13.93 -1.66 -0.36
C HIS A 31 14.56 -2.97 0.12
N CYS A 32 15.85 -3.12 -0.12
CA CYS A 32 16.67 -4.19 0.44
C CYS A 32 17.62 -3.61 1.49
N PHE A 33 17.65 -4.22 2.66
CA PHE A 33 18.57 -3.89 3.74
C PHE A 33 19.59 -5.00 3.88
N ASN A 34 20.85 -4.61 4.04
CA ASN A 34 21.96 -5.54 4.19
C ASN A 34 21.95 -6.26 5.55
N SER A 35 21.21 -5.76 6.54
CA SER A 35 21.09 -6.37 7.86
C SER A 35 19.77 -6.00 8.55
N ILE A 36 19.38 -6.79 9.56
CA ILE A 36 18.22 -6.51 10.43
C ILE A 36 18.42 -5.19 11.20
N ALA A 37 19.64 -4.90 11.67
CA ALA A 37 19.95 -3.65 12.38
C ALA A 37 19.71 -2.44 11.47
N HIS A 38 20.24 -2.47 10.24
CA HIS A 38 20.05 -1.40 9.25
C HIS A 38 18.56 -1.21 8.90
N HIS A 39 17.78 -2.29 8.81
CA HIS A 39 16.33 -2.21 8.63
C HIS A 39 15.62 -1.53 9.82
N ARG A 40 16.07 -1.75 11.06
CA ARG A 40 15.43 -1.11 12.23
C ARG A 40 15.70 0.39 12.25
N GLU A 41 16.97 0.77 12.16
CA GLU A 41 17.43 2.17 12.23
C GLU A 41 16.92 3.03 11.07
N SER A 42 16.89 2.47 9.85
CA SER A 42 16.60 3.28 8.66
C SER A 42 15.12 3.54 8.44
N LEU A 43 14.25 2.73 9.05
CA LEU A 43 12.94 2.49 8.46
C LEU A 43 11.79 2.72 9.42
N LEU A 44 11.84 2.11 10.60
CA LEU A 44 10.77 2.28 11.59
C LEU A 44 10.85 3.70 12.19
N ASP A 45 12.03 4.09 12.64
CA ASP A 45 12.23 5.35 13.35
C ASP A 45 12.08 6.58 12.43
N ARG A 46 12.29 6.42 11.11
CA ARG A 46 12.17 7.52 10.13
C ARG A 46 10.79 7.66 9.52
N LEU A 47 10.04 6.56 9.33
CA LEU A 47 8.71 6.61 8.73
C LEU A 47 7.61 6.86 9.76
N PHE A 48 7.81 6.43 11.00
CA PHE A 48 6.84 6.56 12.08
C PHE A 48 7.51 7.13 13.33
N PRO A 49 8.05 8.37 13.27
CA PRO A 49 8.77 8.96 14.40
C PRO A 49 7.87 9.20 15.62
N ASP A 50 6.59 9.51 15.38
CA ASP A 50 5.64 9.97 16.41
C ASP A 50 4.38 9.07 16.54
N GLU A 51 4.33 7.93 15.85
CA GLU A 51 3.16 7.04 15.84
C GLU A 51 3.56 5.57 16.05
N ASP A 52 2.80 4.87 16.89
CA ASP A 52 2.92 3.42 17.01
C ASP A 52 2.24 2.75 15.81
N PRO A 53 2.97 2.05 14.92
CA PRO A 53 2.36 1.40 13.78
C PRO A 53 1.45 0.26 14.25
N VAL A 54 0.19 0.30 13.80
CA VAL A 54 -0.76 -0.78 14.01
C VAL A 54 -0.23 -2.05 13.32
N ARG A 55 -0.15 -3.14 14.08
CA ARG A 55 0.31 -4.43 13.57
C ARG A 55 -0.79 -5.09 12.75
N MET A 56 -0.37 -5.73 11.66
CA MET A 56 -1.23 -6.46 10.74
C MET A 56 -0.50 -7.72 10.27
N THR A 57 -1.22 -8.81 10.04
CA THR A 57 -0.62 -10.03 9.50
C THR A 57 -0.19 -9.81 8.04
N PRO A 58 0.83 -10.53 7.52
CA PRO A 58 1.21 -10.40 6.12
C PRO A 58 0.09 -10.78 5.15
N ALA A 59 -0.76 -11.75 5.50
CA ALA A 59 -1.92 -12.16 4.73
C ALA A 59 -2.96 -11.03 4.64
N ALA A 60 -3.28 -10.39 5.77
CA ALA A 60 -4.19 -9.24 5.82
C ALA A 60 -3.63 -8.04 5.02
N ALA A 61 -2.33 -7.75 5.15
CA ALA A 61 -1.69 -6.68 4.38
C ALA A 61 -1.74 -6.94 2.87
N ARG A 62 -1.53 -8.19 2.45
CA ARG A 62 -1.68 -8.60 1.04
C ARG A 62 -3.13 -8.45 0.58
N LYS A 63 -4.09 -8.99 1.34
CA LYS A 63 -5.53 -8.96 1.02
C LYS A 63 -6.04 -7.52 0.90
N LEU A 64 -5.79 -6.68 1.90
CA LEU A 64 -6.14 -5.25 1.88
C LEU A 64 -5.56 -4.55 0.64
N THR A 65 -4.29 -4.80 0.32
CA THR A 65 -3.65 -4.19 -0.85
C THR A 65 -4.29 -4.64 -2.16
N GLU A 66 -4.53 -5.94 -2.34
CA GLU A 66 -5.11 -6.50 -3.57
C GLU A 66 -6.59 -6.11 -3.74
N ASP A 67 -7.36 -6.09 -2.66
CA ASP A 67 -8.76 -5.66 -2.67
C ASP A 67 -8.88 -4.15 -2.93
N ALA A 68 -8.00 -3.32 -2.36
CA ALA A 68 -7.93 -1.89 -2.67
C ALA A 68 -7.64 -1.63 -4.16
N ILE A 69 -6.74 -2.42 -4.76
CA ILE A 69 -6.45 -2.35 -6.19
C ILE A 69 -7.66 -2.78 -7.03
N ARG A 70 -8.37 -3.83 -6.61
CA ARG A 70 -9.57 -4.30 -7.31
C ARG A 70 -10.63 -3.19 -7.33
N TYR A 71 -10.93 -2.63 -6.16
CA TYR A 71 -11.86 -1.52 -6.03
C TYR A 71 -11.47 -0.32 -6.91
N ALA A 72 -10.21 0.09 -6.86
CA ALA A 72 -9.71 1.21 -7.67
C ALA A 72 -9.79 0.95 -9.18
N ARG A 73 -9.55 -0.30 -9.62
CA ARG A 73 -9.68 -0.69 -11.03
C ARG A 73 -11.12 -0.61 -11.53
N ASP A 74 -12.07 -0.99 -10.70
CA ASP A 74 -13.50 -0.88 -11.03
C ASP A 74 -13.92 0.60 -11.21
N LEU A 75 -13.19 1.53 -10.59
CA LEU A 75 -13.33 2.98 -10.75
C LEU A 75 -12.47 3.56 -11.89
N GLY A 76 -11.74 2.75 -12.65
CA GLY A 76 -10.88 3.20 -13.75
C GLY A 76 -9.46 3.63 -13.35
N PHE A 77 -9.02 3.36 -12.12
CA PHE A 77 -7.65 3.65 -11.68
C PHE A 77 -6.72 2.44 -11.78
N SER A 78 -5.43 2.72 -11.96
CA SER A 78 -4.36 1.72 -11.93
C SER A 78 -3.44 1.97 -10.72
N PRO A 79 -2.86 0.91 -10.13
CA PRO A 79 -1.92 1.08 -9.03
C PRO A 79 -0.67 1.85 -9.48
N ALA A 80 0.03 2.47 -8.51
CA ALA A 80 1.32 3.13 -8.72
C ALA A 80 2.30 2.25 -9.51
N VAL A 81 3.12 2.88 -10.36
CA VAL A 81 4.04 2.17 -11.29
C VAL A 81 4.99 1.20 -10.57
N ASP A 82 5.45 1.58 -9.38
CA ASP A 82 6.36 0.79 -8.56
C ASP A 82 5.68 -0.34 -7.78
N TYR A 83 4.35 -0.44 -7.80
CA TYR A 83 3.60 -1.50 -7.13
C TYR A 83 4.09 -2.89 -7.52
N LYS A 84 4.35 -3.13 -8.81
CA LYS A 84 4.83 -4.44 -9.30
C LYS A 84 6.17 -4.84 -8.68
N LYS A 85 7.03 -3.86 -8.39
CA LYS A 85 8.32 -4.11 -7.73
C LYS A 85 8.11 -4.33 -6.23
N ALA A 86 7.30 -3.47 -5.59
CA ALA A 86 6.96 -3.56 -4.18
C ALA A 86 6.27 -4.88 -3.82
N SER A 87 5.33 -5.35 -4.64
CA SER A 87 4.52 -6.55 -4.39
C SER A 87 5.31 -7.85 -4.35
N ARG A 88 6.60 -7.84 -4.74
CA ARG A 88 7.50 -8.99 -4.58
C ARG A 88 7.61 -9.46 -3.13
N VAL A 89 7.43 -8.57 -2.15
CA VAL A 89 7.44 -8.98 -0.74
C VAL A 89 6.34 -9.98 -0.40
N PHE A 90 5.23 -9.98 -1.15
CA PHE A 90 4.09 -10.89 -0.95
C PHE A 90 4.33 -12.33 -1.44
N GLY A 91 5.50 -12.65 -2.03
CA GLY A 91 5.76 -13.99 -2.56
C GLY A 91 5.54 -15.11 -1.53
N GLY A 92 4.71 -16.10 -1.83
CA GLY A 92 4.42 -17.22 -0.92
C GLY A 92 3.51 -16.87 0.26
N ILE A 93 2.99 -15.64 0.38
CA ILE A 93 1.92 -15.28 1.32
C ILE A 93 0.59 -15.51 0.61
N THR A 94 -0.33 -16.30 1.14
CA THR A 94 -1.68 -16.42 0.57
C THR A 94 -2.65 -15.44 1.24
N THR A 95 -3.63 -14.93 0.50
CA THR A 95 -4.73 -14.12 1.06
C THR A 95 -5.80 -14.97 1.74
N ALA A 96 -5.80 -16.29 1.50
CA ALA A 96 -6.73 -17.23 2.12
C ALA A 96 -6.54 -17.37 3.64
N ASP A 97 -5.36 -16.99 4.17
CA ASP A 97 -5.08 -16.97 5.61
C ASP A 97 -5.61 -15.68 6.30
N CYS A 98 -6.47 -14.92 5.61
CA CYS A 98 -7.08 -13.71 6.14
C CYS A 98 -8.60 -13.72 5.92
N ASP A 99 -9.35 -13.85 7.01
CA ASP A 99 -10.81 -13.83 7.02
C ASP A 99 -11.40 -12.41 7.10
N GLU A 100 -10.58 -11.38 7.32
CA GLU A 100 -11.03 -9.99 7.47
C GLU A 100 -11.64 -9.44 6.17
N GLU A 101 -12.82 -8.84 6.25
CA GLU A 101 -13.41 -8.10 5.13
C GLU A 101 -13.08 -6.61 5.25
N PHE A 102 -12.48 -6.06 4.20
CA PHE A 102 -12.13 -4.65 4.14
C PHE A 102 -13.19 -3.86 3.37
N MET A 103 -13.59 -2.72 3.93
CA MET A 103 -14.52 -1.79 3.30
C MET A 103 -13.77 -0.72 2.52
N PHE A 104 -14.28 -0.38 1.35
CA PHE A 104 -13.71 0.62 0.45
C PHE A 104 -14.73 1.70 0.11
N GLY A 105 -14.23 2.87 -0.28
CA GLY A 105 -15.05 4.07 -0.43
C GLY A 105 -15.45 4.66 0.92
N LYS A 106 -16.35 5.64 0.86
CA LYS A 106 -16.99 6.24 2.03
C LYS A 106 -18.48 6.30 1.77
N ASP A 107 -19.27 5.76 2.70
CA ASP A 107 -20.74 5.72 2.61
C ASP A 107 -21.23 5.06 1.30
N GLY A 108 -20.53 4.01 0.86
CA GLY A 108 -20.85 3.25 -0.36
C GLY A 108 -20.46 3.95 -1.67
N LYS A 109 -19.71 5.05 -1.63
CA LYS A 109 -19.31 5.84 -2.80
C LYS A 109 -17.80 6.07 -2.83
N PRO A 110 -17.19 6.25 -4.01
CA PRO A 110 -15.81 6.70 -4.09
C PRO A 110 -15.68 8.09 -3.48
N LEU A 111 -14.59 8.33 -2.75
CA LEU A 111 -14.24 9.66 -2.24
C LEU A 111 -12.80 9.97 -2.57
N TYR A 112 -12.60 11.07 -3.29
CA TYR A 112 -11.27 11.64 -3.46
C TYR A 112 -10.99 12.71 -2.41
N ILE A 113 -9.87 12.55 -1.69
CA ILE A 113 -9.32 13.57 -0.79
C ILE A 113 -8.01 14.06 -1.40
N GLN A 114 -7.97 15.35 -1.73
CA GLN A 114 -6.79 15.99 -2.31
C GLN A 114 -5.63 15.95 -1.31
N GLY A 115 -4.51 15.35 -1.73
CA GLY A 115 -3.27 15.37 -0.98
C GLY A 115 -2.52 16.69 -1.12
N PRO A 116 -1.62 17.02 -0.19
CA PRO A 116 -0.87 18.28 -0.20
C PRO A 116 0.03 18.45 -1.43
N SER A 117 0.38 17.36 -2.11
CA SER A 117 1.25 17.35 -3.30
C SER A 117 0.48 17.23 -4.62
N ASP A 118 -0.86 17.23 -4.58
CA ASP A 118 -1.67 17.00 -5.77
C ASP A 118 -1.84 18.28 -6.59
N SER A 119 -1.28 18.27 -7.81
CA SER A 119 -1.41 19.38 -8.75
C SER A 119 -2.86 19.53 -9.27
N PRO A 120 -3.28 20.74 -9.68
CA PRO A 120 -4.61 20.96 -10.23
C PRO A 120 -4.97 20.02 -11.39
N ALA A 121 -4.01 19.79 -12.30
CA ALA A 121 -4.21 18.89 -13.44
C ALA A 121 -4.41 17.41 -13.01
N ARG A 122 -3.76 16.98 -11.91
CA ARG A 122 -3.96 15.64 -11.36
C ARG A 122 -5.34 15.53 -10.70
N VAL A 123 -5.75 16.54 -9.94
CA VAL A 123 -7.08 16.62 -9.31
C VAL A 123 -8.17 16.51 -10.36
N GLU A 124 -8.11 17.34 -11.41
CA GLU A 124 -9.12 17.34 -12.48
C GLU A 124 -9.23 15.96 -13.14
N ARG A 125 -8.09 15.32 -13.45
CA ARG A 125 -8.08 13.98 -14.04
C ARG A 125 -8.80 12.96 -13.16
N ILE A 126 -8.52 12.97 -11.85
CA ILE A 126 -9.13 12.03 -10.91
C ILE A 126 -10.64 12.24 -10.81
N LEU A 127 -11.09 13.49 -10.69
CA LEU A 127 -12.52 13.80 -10.61
C LEU A 127 -13.25 13.37 -11.89
N ARG A 128 -12.68 13.64 -13.07
CA ARG A 128 -13.25 13.19 -14.35
C ARG A 128 -13.34 11.66 -14.43
N THR A 129 -12.35 10.93 -13.92
CA THR A 129 -12.39 9.46 -13.89
C THR A 129 -13.51 8.95 -12.97
N LEU A 130 -13.78 9.63 -11.85
CA LEU A 130 -14.84 9.24 -10.91
C LEU A 130 -16.27 9.57 -11.38
N GLU A 131 -16.40 10.46 -12.37
CA GLU A 131 -17.68 10.85 -12.97
C GLU A 131 -18.07 10.00 -14.20
N ALA A 132 -17.16 9.14 -14.69
CA ALA A 132 -17.32 8.33 -15.90
C ALA A 132 -18.09 7.03 -15.64
#